data_AF-A0AAN7P1A0-F1
#
_entry.id   AF-A0AAN7P1A0-F1
#
_cell.length_a   1.000
_cell.length_b   1.000
_cell.length_c   1.000
_cell.angle_alpha   90.00
_cell.angle_beta   90.00
_cell.angle_gamma   90.00
#
_symmetry.space_group_name_H-M   'P 1'
#
loop_
_entity.id
_entity.type
_entity.pdbx_description
1 polymer ?
#
loop_
_entity_poly.entity_id
_entity_poly.type
_entity_poly.pdbx_seq_one_letter_code
_entity_poly.pdbx_strand_id
1 'polypeptide(L)'
;MVSTLAAYRREKGKEKKTTTTGAGRTTLYESRWYAYTALAFLNDRDKPLTGLSTEPSTSFKEKLTKTKKTKASTPGGKRNGYTQ
;
A
#
# COMPACT_ATOMS: atom_id res chain seq x y z
N MET A 1 5.09 -0.75 27.42
CA MET A 1 4.29 0.24 26.67
C MET A 1 4.53 0.08 25.18
N VAL A 2 3.51 0.24 24.34
CA VAL A 2 3.64 0.25 22.87
C VAL A 2 3.65 1.71 22.41
N SER A 3 4.59 2.09 21.53
CA SER A 3 4.61 3.45 20.97
C SER A 3 3.44 3.67 20.01
N THR A 4 3.01 4.92 19.86
CA THR A 4 1.95 5.33 18.91
C THR A 4 2.25 4.87 17.48
N LEU A 5 3.51 5.00 17.03
CA LEU A 5 3.97 4.50 15.74
C LEU A 5 3.84 2.98 15.62
N ALA A 6 4.19 2.23 16.68
CA ALA A 6 4.10 0.78 16.66
C ALA A 6 2.64 0.30 16.63
N ALA A 7 1.73 0.98 17.34
CA ALA A 7 0.29 0.72 17.26
C ALA A 7 -0.24 0.97 15.85
N TYR A 8 0.12 2.10 15.23
CA TYR A 8 -0.27 2.43 13.86
C TYR A 8 0.21 1.40 12.83
N ARG A 9 1.47 0.97 12.91
CA ARG A 9 2.01 -0.06 12.02
C ARG A 9 1.29 -1.40 12.14
N ARG A 10 0.84 -1.78 13.35
CA ARG A 10 0.06 -3.01 13.58
C ARG A 10 -1.29 -2.93 12.89
N GLU A 11 -2.03 -1.84 13.07
CA GLU A 11 -3.33 -1.61 12.42
C GLU A 11 -3.20 -1.65 10.90
N LYS A 12 -2.22 -0.92 10.35
CA LYS A 12 -1.92 -0.92 8.92
C LYS A 12 -1.53 -2.31 8.40
N GLY A 13 -0.86 -3.11 9.21
CA GLY A 13 -0.51 -4.50 8.88
C GLY A 13 -1.73 -5.40 8.72
N LYS A 14 -2.78 -5.20 9.54
CA LYS A 14 -4.04 -5.95 9.43
C LYS A 14 -4.78 -5.59 8.14
N GLU A 15 -4.86 -4.30 7.82
CA GLU A 15 -5.46 -3.80 6.57
C GLU A 15 -4.76 -4.41 5.33
N LYS A 16 -3.42 -4.37 5.30
CA LYS A 16 -2.63 -4.97 4.20
C LYS A 16 -2.89 -6.47 4.03
N LYS A 17 -2.94 -7.21 5.14
CA LYS A 17 -3.20 -8.66 5.10
C LYS A 17 -4.55 -8.97 4.47
N THR A 18 -5.60 -8.20 4.80
CA THR A 18 -6.92 -8.40 4.17
C THR A 18 -6.94 -8.07 2.69
N THR A 19 -6.13 -7.12 2.24
CA THR A 19 -6.01 -6.80 0.81
C THR A 19 -5.23 -7.86 0.03
N THR A 20 -4.20 -8.47 0.64
CA THR A 20 -3.30 -9.42 -0.04
C THR A 20 -3.80 -10.87 0.00
N THR A 21 -4.45 -11.30 1.08
CA THR A 21 -4.94 -12.67 1.22
C THR A 21 -6.19 -12.83 0.33
N GLY A 22 -6.04 -13.45 -0.84
CA GLY A 22 -7.06 -13.59 -1.89
C GLY A 22 -8.32 -14.41 -1.54
N ALA A 23 -8.68 -14.53 -0.26
CA ALA A 23 -9.93 -15.12 0.20
C ALA A 23 -11.01 -14.02 0.20
N GLY A 24 -11.84 -13.97 -0.84
CA GLY A 24 -13.09 -13.21 -0.89
C GLY A 24 -12.99 -11.73 -0.48
N ARG A 25 -13.05 -10.83 -1.47
CA ARG A 25 -13.13 -9.35 -1.32
C ARG A 25 -14.22 -8.80 -0.37
N THR A 26 -15.00 -9.66 0.27
CA THR A 26 -16.19 -9.36 1.05
C THR A 26 -15.86 -8.81 2.45
N THR A 27 -14.64 -8.99 2.98
CA THR A 27 -14.29 -8.49 4.32
C THR A 27 -12.91 -7.83 4.34
N LEU A 28 -12.83 -6.58 3.86
CA LEU A 28 -11.66 -5.74 4.12
C LEU A 28 -11.64 -5.33 5.59
N TYR A 29 -10.45 -5.34 6.20
CA TYR A 29 -10.29 -4.89 7.58
C TYR A 29 -10.31 -3.36 7.64
N GLU A 30 -11.22 -2.81 8.44
CA GLU A 30 -11.24 -1.40 8.80
C GLU A 30 -10.82 -1.24 10.27
N SER A 31 -9.79 -0.41 10.51
CA SER A 31 -9.35 -0.15 11.88
C SER A 31 -10.37 0.70 12.62
N ARG A 32 -10.81 0.23 13.80
CA ARG A 32 -11.67 0.99 14.72
C ARG A 32 -10.89 1.92 15.66
N TRP A 33 -9.57 2.01 15.48
CA TRP A 33 -8.75 2.83 16.35
C TRP A 33 -8.91 4.32 15.99
N TYR A 34 -9.38 5.12 16.96
CA TYR A 34 -9.75 6.52 16.74
C TYR A 34 -8.66 7.38 16.12
N ALA A 35 -7.39 7.09 16.42
CA ALA A 35 -6.25 7.85 15.92
C ALA A 35 -5.74 7.36 14.55
N TYR A 36 -6.25 6.24 14.03
CA TYR A 36 -5.70 5.60 12.83
C TYR A 36 -5.75 6.52 11.61
N THR A 37 -6.87 7.20 11.39
CA THR A 37 -7.06 8.15 10.29
C THR A 37 -6.18 9.39 10.45
N ALA A 38 -6.12 9.95 11.66
CA ALA A 38 -5.29 11.11 11.98
C ALA A 38 -3.79 10.83 11.82
N LEU A 39 -3.35 9.59 12.05
CA LEU A 39 -1.95 9.18 11.95
C LEU A 39 -1.52 8.75 10.54
N ALA A 40 -2.37 8.92 9.52
CA ALA A 40 -2.06 8.54 8.14
C ALA A 40 -0.79 9.22 7.56
N PHE A 41 -0.44 10.41 8.07
CA PHE A 41 0.78 11.13 7.67
C PHE A 41 2.08 10.35 7.99
N LEU A 42 2.04 9.42 8.96
CA LEU A 42 3.21 8.59 9.31
C LEU A 42 3.67 7.69 8.16
N ASN A 43 2.85 7.53 7.12
CA ASN A 43 3.19 6.77 5.92
C ASN A 43 4.30 7.40 5.09
N ASP A 44 4.42 8.71 5.15
CA ASP A 44 5.40 9.48 4.38
C ASP A 44 6.59 9.92 5.24
N ARG A 45 6.63 9.52 6.52
CA ARG A 45 7.71 9.88 7.46
C ARG A 45 9.10 9.51 6.94
N ASP A 46 9.23 8.33 6.33
CA ASP A 46 10.52 7.83 5.84
C ASP A 46 10.84 8.36 4.42
N LYS A 47 9.92 9.13 3.81
CA LYS A 47 10.16 9.75 2.51
C LYS A 47 10.77 11.13 2.74
N PRO A 48 12.01 11.38 2.26
CA PRO A 48 12.56 12.71 2.32
C PRO A 48 11.64 13.65 1.56
N LEU A 49 11.23 14.74 2.21
CA LEU A 49 10.54 15.83 1.54
C LEU A 49 11.50 16.38 0.49
N THR A 50 11.07 16.45 -0.77
CA THR A 50 11.81 17.17 -1.80
C THR A 50 11.81 18.63 -1.40
N GLY A 51 12.93 19.14 -0.89
CA GLY A 51 13.08 20.54 -0.54
C GLY A 51 12.76 21.42 -1.74
N LEU A 52 11.93 22.44 -1.55
CA LEU A 52 11.78 23.51 -2.53
C LEU A 52 13.09 24.29 -2.52
N SER A 53 13.89 24.12 -3.58
CA SER A 53 15.00 25.03 -3.82
C SER A 53 14.42 26.45 -3.91
N THR A 54 14.88 27.36 -3.07
CA THR A 54 14.45 28.78 -3.08
C THR A 54 15.01 29.55 -4.28
N GLU A 55 15.84 28.90 -5.09
CA GLU A 55 16.22 29.44 -6.40
C GLU A 55 15.03 29.32 -7.37
N PRO A 56 14.54 30.42 -7.98
CA PRO A 56 13.45 30.39 -8.94
C PRO A 56 13.92 29.76 -10.26
N SER A 57 14.10 28.44 -10.28
CA SER A 57 14.36 27.72 -11.53
C SER A 57 13.04 27.52 -12.26
N THR A 58 12.83 28.30 -13.31
CA THR A 58 11.81 28.10 -14.33
C THR A 58 11.91 26.69 -14.93
N SER A 59 11.18 25.71 -14.39
CA SER A 59 10.87 24.45 -15.08
C SER A 59 9.85 23.64 -14.29
N PHE A 60 8.56 23.83 -14.59
CA PHE A 60 7.54 22.84 -14.28
C PHE A 60 7.67 21.69 -15.28
N LYS A 61 8.15 20.53 -14.84
CA LYS A 61 7.83 19.26 -15.50
C LYS A 61 6.99 18.39 -14.58
N GLU A 62 5.70 18.70 -14.63
CA GLU A 62 4.64 17.72 -14.43
C GLU A 62 4.82 16.57 -15.43
N LYS A 63 4.82 15.33 -14.93
CA LYS A 63 4.10 14.22 -15.56
C LYS A 63 3.80 13.13 -14.54
N LEU A 64 2.55 13.18 -14.06
CA LEU A 64 1.85 12.01 -13.53
C LEU A 64 1.79 10.92 -14.60
N THR A 65 2.13 9.69 -14.24
CA THR A 65 1.60 8.50 -14.92
C THR A 65 0.80 7.67 -13.92
N LYS A 66 -0.51 7.92 -13.91
CA LYS A 66 -1.51 6.86 -13.61
C LYS A 66 -1.26 5.74 -14.63
N THR A 67 -1.37 4.45 -14.29
CA THR A 67 -2.59 3.67 -14.58
C THR A 67 -2.46 2.24 -14.05
N LYS A 68 -3.55 1.76 -13.46
CA LYS A 68 -3.87 0.39 -13.06
C LYS A 68 -3.48 -0.64 -14.15
N LYS A 69 -2.74 -1.70 -13.79
CA LYS A 69 -2.72 -2.92 -14.61
C LYS A 69 -3.90 -3.80 -14.19
N THR A 70 -4.86 -3.90 -15.10
CA THR A 70 -6.02 -4.80 -15.08
C THR A 70 -5.59 -6.26 -15.03
N LYS A 71 -6.43 -7.08 -14.37
CA LYS A 71 -6.35 -8.56 -14.38
C LYS A 71 -6.45 -9.07 -15.81
N ALA A 72 -5.51 -9.90 -16.24
CA ALA A 72 -5.73 -10.82 -17.35
C ALA A 72 -6.24 -12.14 -16.79
N SER A 73 -7.40 -12.57 -17.28
CA SER A 73 -8.00 -13.89 -17.08
C SER A 73 -7.32 -14.94 -17.98
N THR A 74 -6.91 -16.07 -17.36
CA THR A 74 -7.01 -17.53 -17.73
C THR A 74 -6.98 -17.92 -19.23
N PRO A 75 -6.26 -18.97 -19.71
CA PRO A 75 -6.42 -20.35 -19.19
C PRO A 75 -5.20 -21.31 -19.27
N GLY A 76 -5.36 -22.52 -18.70
CA GLY A 76 -4.68 -23.72 -19.20
C GLY A 76 -3.71 -24.39 -18.23
N GLY A 77 -4.17 -25.46 -17.59
CA GLY A 77 -3.37 -26.28 -16.67
C GLY A 77 -2.22 -27.02 -17.34
N LYS A 78 -1.20 -27.32 -16.53
CA LYS A 78 -0.29 -28.45 -16.77
C LYS A 78 -0.26 -29.29 -15.50
N ARG A 79 -0.76 -30.52 -15.63
CA ARG A 79 -0.71 -31.56 -14.61
C ARG A 79 0.76 -31.95 -14.41
N ASN A 80 1.24 -31.94 -13.18
CA ASN A 80 2.56 -32.46 -12.83
C ASN A 80 2.53 -34.00 -12.95
N GLY A 81 3.42 -34.55 -13.78
CA GLY A 81 3.72 -35.98 -13.77
C GLY A 81 4.66 -36.28 -12.60
N TYR A 82 4.27 -37.20 -11.74
CA TYR A 82 5.19 -37.91 -10.86
C TYR A 82 5.73 -39.11 -11.64
N THR A 83 7.03 -39.12 -11.89
CA THR A 83 7.75 -40.33 -12.30
C THR A 83 7.99 -41.15 -11.03
N GLN A 84 7.62 -42.44 -11.08
CA GLN A 84 7.87 -43.44 -10.04
C GLN A 84 9.36 -43.81 -9.99
#